data_AF-A0A369Z7U9-F1
#
_entry.id   AF-A0A369Z7U9-F1
#
_cell.length_a   1.000
_cell.length_b   1.000
_cell.length_c   1.000
_cell.angle_alpha   90.00
_cell.angle_beta   90.00
_cell.angle_gamma   90.00
#
_symmetry.space_group_name_H-M   'P 1'
#
loop_
_entity.id
_entity.type
_entity.pdbx_description
1 polymer ?
#
loop_
_entity_poly.entity_id
_entity_poly.type
_entity_poly.pdbx_seq_one_letter_code
_entity_poly.pdbx_strand_id
1 'polypeptide(L)'
;MDSIIFVFKFIFSVIGAILGFIWDVIVWCFDALAWLIRNIGNLYHWVIRSISDVYHWFMELNMLYQILIGVTLVVLFGGWAVYSRKRAEEQARKRALLDEEWARQRALEEEEEELQEAIKRKCPKCGELNAMWYLETKYGKPFESTKEVTEKTASGREKTRYIKCMRQREEIIWLCEHCGFSRVHEVRTNLLD
;
A
#
# COMPACT_ATOMS: atom_id res chain seq x y z
N MET A 1 46.08 108.23 31.98
CA MET A 1 44.79 107.51 32.08
C MET A 1 44.26 107.11 30.71
N ASP A 2 44.41 107.95 29.68
CA ASP A 2 43.83 107.70 28.34
C ASP A 2 44.42 106.47 27.60
N SER A 3 45.73 106.21 27.72
CA SER A 3 46.37 105.06 27.06
C SER A 3 45.86 103.70 27.58
N ILE A 4 45.48 103.62 28.86
CA ILE A 4 44.97 102.41 29.49
C ILE A 4 43.55 102.11 28.97
N ILE A 5 42.71 103.15 28.88
CA ILE A 5 41.33 103.04 28.38
C ILE A 5 41.32 102.60 26.90
N PHE A 6 42.26 103.09 26.09
CA PHE A 6 42.41 102.66 24.70
C PHE A 6 42.77 101.18 24.57
N VAL A 7 43.72 100.70 25.38
CA VAL A 7 44.12 99.28 25.40
C VAL A 7 42.96 98.38 25.83
N PHE A 8 42.18 98.77 26.85
CA PHE A 8 40.98 98.02 27.23
C PHE A 8 39.93 97.95 26.12
N LYS A 9 39.63 99.06 25.44
CA LYS A 9 38.68 99.07 24.30
C LYS A 9 39.15 98.17 23.15
N PHE A 10 40.45 98.19 22.86
CA PHE A 10 41.04 97.32 21.84
C PHE A 10 40.92 95.83 22.24
N ILE A 11 41.25 95.49 23.49
CA ILE A 11 41.11 94.13 24.02
C ILE A 11 39.66 93.65 23.97
N PHE A 12 38.69 94.46 24.40
CA PHE A 12 37.26 94.10 24.33
C PHE A 12 36.76 93.92 22.89
N SER A 13 37.24 94.74 21.95
CA SER A 13 36.92 94.60 20.53
C SER A 13 37.45 93.29 19.95
N VAL A 14 38.71 92.96 20.25
CA VAL A 14 39.34 91.70 19.80
C VAL A 14 38.65 90.49 20.44
N ILE A 15 38.35 90.54 21.74
CA ILE A 15 37.60 89.47 22.43
C ILE A 15 36.20 89.31 21.81
N GLY A 16 35.51 90.41 21.53
CA GLY A 16 34.19 90.39 20.88
C GLY A 16 34.24 89.75 19.49
N ALA A 17 35.25 90.08 18.68
CA ALA A 17 35.45 89.48 17.35
C ALA A 17 35.77 87.98 17.44
N ILE A 18 36.60 87.56 18.40
CA ILE A 18 36.93 86.15 18.63
C ILE A 18 35.68 85.38 19.09
N LEU A 19 34.90 85.91 20.02
CA LEU A 19 33.66 85.28 20.49
C LEU A 19 32.60 85.20 19.38
N GLY A 20 32.48 86.24 18.55
CA GLY A 20 31.60 86.24 17.38
C GLY A 20 31.99 85.15 16.36
N PHE A 21 33.28 85.04 16.04
CA PHE A 21 33.78 84.00 15.16
C PHE A 21 33.55 82.59 15.72
N ILE A 22 33.80 82.39 17.03
CA ILE A 22 33.53 81.12 17.70
C ILE A 22 32.04 80.77 17.63
N TRP A 23 31.15 81.75 17.83
CA TRP A 23 29.70 81.55 17.72
C TRP A 23 29.28 81.14 16.31
N ASP A 24 29.78 81.81 15.26
CA ASP A 24 29.47 81.46 13.88
C ASP A 24 29.92 80.04 13.51
N VAL A 25 31.11 79.62 13.99
CA VAL A 25 31.60 78.25 13.81
C VAL A 25 30.68 77.25 14.54
N ILE A 26 30.22 77.56 15.75
CA ILE A 26 29.31 76.70 16.50
C ILE A 26 27.97 76.54 15.76
N VAL A 27 27.38 77.65 15.28
CA VAL A 27 26.12 77.63 14.53
C VAL A 27 26.27 76.80 13.25
N TRP A 28 27.38 76.99 12.51
CA TRP A 28 27.65 76.22 11.30
C TRP A 28 27.80 74.71 11.57
N CYS A 29 28.48 74.34 12.66
CA CYS A 29 28.57 72.94 13.10
C CYS A 29 27.18 72.35 13.43
N PHE A 30 26.30 73.10 14.11
CA PHE A 30 24.94 72.65 14.40
C PHE A 30 24.08 72.50 13.13
N ASP A 31 24.19 73.43 12.17
CA ASP A 31 23.48 73.32 10.91
C ASP A 31 23.95 72.13 10.07
N ALA A 32 25.28 71.90 10.02
CA ALA A 32 25.86 70.73 9.37
C ALA A 32 25.39 69.42 10.02
N LEU A 33 25.34 69.38 11.36
CA LEU A 33 24.83 68.24 12.12
C LEU A 33 23.34 68.01 11.84
N ALA A 34 22.52 69.07 11.84
CA ALA A 34 21.09 68.98 11.55
C ALA A 34 20.82 68.51 10.11
N TRP A 35 21.61 68.97 9.14
CA TRP A 35 21.55 68.50 7.76
C TRP A 35 21.92 67.01 7.64
N LEU A 36 22.97 66.58 8.34
CA LEU A 36 23.41 65.19 8.34
C LEU A 36 22.36 64.26 8.97
N ILE A 37 21.78 64.65 10.11
CA ILE A 37 20.70 63.89 10.77
C ILE A 37 19.47 63.75 9.85
N ARG A 38 19.06 64.83 9.16
CA ARG A 38 17.93 64.77 8.22
C ARG A 38 18.19 63.83 7.05
N ASN A 39 19.39 63.85 6.47
CA ASN A 39 19.72 62.96 5.35
C ASN A 39 19.80 61.49 5.78
N ILE A 40 20.36 61.19 6.95
CA ILE A 40 20.36 59.83 7.50
C ILE A 40 18.92 59.37 7.75
N GLY A 41 18.07 60.22 8.33
CA GLY A 41 16.66 59.92 8.54
C GLY A 41 15.93 59.62 7.24
N ASN A 42 16.12 60.45 6.21
CA ASN A 42 15.51 60.26 4.89
C ASN A 42 15.99 58.95 4.23
N LEU A 43 17.27 58.64 4.31
CA LEU A 43 17.83 57.39 3.78
C LEU A 43 17.21 56.19 4.50
N TYR A 44 17.13 56.22 5.83
CA TYR A 44 16.56 55.14 6.62
C TYR A 44 15.08 54.89 6.28
N HIS A 45 14.27 55.96 6.20
CA HIS A 45 12.87 55.85 5.79
C HIS A 45 12.72 55.30 4.36
N TRP A 46 13.56 55.72 3.43
CA TRP A 46 13.53 55.20 2.06
C TRP A 46 13.89 53.70 2.00
N VAL A 47 14.92 53.27 2.74
CA VAL A 47 15.32 51.86 2.81
C VAL A 47 14.21 51.00 3.41
N ILE A 48 13.62 51.42 4.54
CA ILE A 48 12.51 50.67 5.16
C ILE A 48 11.34 50.53 4.20
N ARG A 49 10.94 51.63 3.54
CA ARG A 49 9.83 51.58 2.58
C ARG A 49 10.12 50.62 1.44
N SER A 50 11.34 50.68 0.88
CA SER A 50 11.76 49.80 -0.20
C SER A 50 11.74 48.32 0.22
N ILE A 51 12.22 48.00 1.43
CA ILE A 51 12.16 46.63 1.96
C ILE A 51 10.71 46.19 2.18
N SER A 52 9.87 47.08 2.73
CA SER A 52 8.44 46.81 2.96
C SER A 52 7.72 46.50 1.66
N ASP A 53 7.96 47.28 0.60
CA ASP A 53 7.33 47.10 -0.70
C ASP A 53 7.75 45.76 -1.34
N VAL A 54 9.03 45.38 -1.23
CA VAL A 54 9.52 44.07 -1.69
C VAL A 54 8.89 42.92 -0.90
N TYR A 55 8.73 43.08 0.41
CA TYR A 55 8.09 42.06 1.26
C TYR A 55 6.62 41.86 0.90
N HIS A 56 5.86 42.95 0.68
CA HIS A 56 4.48 42.85 0.23
C HIS A 56 4.36 42.13 -1.12
N TRP A 57 5.20 42.50 -2.09
CA TRP A 57 5.24 41.82 -3.39
C TRP A 57 5.54 40.32 -3.26
N PHE A 58 6.50 39.94 -2.41
CA PHE A 58 6.80 38.54 -2.16
C PHE A 58 5.62 37.78 -1.53
N MET A 59 4.93 38.41 -0.57
CA MET A 59 3.76 37.81 0.08
C MET A 59 2.59 37.61 -0.90
N GLU A 60 2.36 38.55 -1.81
CA GLU A 60 1.35 38.41 -2.88
C GLU A 60 1.68 37.24 -3.82
N LEU A 61 2.95 37.11 -4.24
CA LEU A 61 3.39 35.97 -5.05
C LEU A 61 3.23 34.64 -4.33
N ASN A 62 3.58 34.59 -3.04
CA ASN A 62 3.41 33.38 -2.25
C ASN A 62 1.93 32.97 -2.14
N MET A 63 1.02 33.94 -1.94
CA MET A 63 -0.43 33.68 -1.93
C MET A 63 -0.92 33.11 -3.27
N LEU A 64 -0.50 33.69 -4.40
CA LEU A 64 -0.86 33.20 -5.73
C LEU A 64 -0.33 31.77 -5.97
N TYR A 65 0.91 31.50 -5.56
CA TYR A 65 1.52 30.18 -5.68
C TYR A 65 0.76 29.12 -4.87
N GLN A 66 0.36 29.44 -3.64
CA GLN A 66 -0.45 28.54 -2.80
C GLN A 66 -1.82 28.24 -3.43
N ILE A 67 -2.47 29.25 -4.02
CA ILE A 67 -3.75 29.06 -4.73
C ILE A 67 -3.56 28.13 -5.93
N LEU A 68 -2.52 28.33 -6.74
CA LEU A 68 -2.23 27.48 -7.90
C LEU A 68 -1.96 26.02 -7.50
N ILE A 69 -1.21 25.80 -6.41
CA ILE A 69 -1.02 24.46 -5.84
C ILE A 69 -2.37 23.86 -5.44
N GLY A 70 -3.19 24.62 -4.70
CA GLY A 70 -4.50 24.17 -4.25
C GLY A 70 -5.40 23.72 -5.41
N VAL A 71 -5.51 24.55 -6.45
CA VAL A 71 -6.30 24.23 -7.66
C VAL A 71 -5.76 22.98 -8.36
N THR A 72 -4.44 22.87 -8.50
CA THR A 72 -3.79 21.72 -9.15
C THR A 72 -4.08 20.43 -8.38
N LEU A 73 -3.98 20.46 -7.05
CA LEU A 73 -4.32 19.31 -6.20
C LEU A 73 -5.78 18.92 -6.36
N VAL A 74 -6.71 19.87 -6.34
CA VAL A 74 -8.14 19.57 -6.53
C VAL A 74 -8.41 18.90 -7.88
N VAL A 75 -7.79 19.37 -8.96
CA VAL A 75 -7.93 18.76 -10.29
C VAL A 75 -7.34 17.35 -10.32
N LEU A 76 -6.15 17.15 -9.74
CA LEU A 76 -5.50 15.84 -9.69
C LEU A 76 -6.30 14.84 -8.84
N PHE A 77 -6.77 15.25 -7.66
CA PHE A 77 -7.60 14.41 -6.80
C PHE A 77 -8.96 14.10 -7.44
N GLY A 78 -9.61 15.09 -8.06
CA GLY A 78 -10.86 14.89 -8.78
C GLY A 78 -10.70 13.94 -9.96
N GLY A 79 -9.66 14.14 -10.77
CA GLY A 79 -9.31 13.25 -11.88
C GLY A 79 -9.00 11.83 -11.42
N TRP A 80 -8.21 11.68 -10.35
CA TRP A 80 -7.89 10.39 -9.76
C TRP A 80 -9.13 9.67 -9.20
N ALA A 81 -10.05 10.39 -8.55
CA ALA A 81 -11.29 9.82 -8.03
C ALA A 81 -12.22 9.31 -9.14
N VAL A 82 -12.34 10.03 -10.25
CA VAL A 82 -13.12 9.58 -11.42
C VAL A 82 -12.44 8.38 -12.10
N TYR A 83 -11.12 8.44 -12.27
CA TYR A 83 -10.34 7.36 -12.88
C TYR A 83 -10.40 6.07 -12.04
N SER A 84 -10.28 6.16 -10.71
CA SER A 84 -10.31 5.00 -9.82
C SER A 84 -11.69 4.33 -9.81
N ARG A 85 -12.78 5.10 -9.86
CA ARG A 85 -14.15 4.56 -9.99
C ARG A 85 -14.33 3.76 -11.28
N LYS A 86 -13.93 4.32 -12.43
CA LYS A 86 -14.01 3.60 -13.71
C LYS A 86 -13.19 2.31 -13.70
N ARG A 87 -11.98 2.34 -13.13
CA ARG A 87 -11.13 1.15 -13.02
C ARG A 87 -11.73 0.07 -12.12
N ALA A 88 -12.39 0.47 -11.03
CA ALA A 88 -13.09 -0.45 -10.13
C ALA A 88 -14.29 -1.11 -10.82
N GLU A 89 -15.07 -0.34 -11.60
CA GLU A 89 -16.18 -0.88 -12.40
C GLU A 89 -15.70 -1.89 -13.45
N GLU A 90 -14.62 -1.59 -14.18
CA GLU A 90 -14.05 -2.52 -15.16
C GLU A 90 -13.54 -3.82 -14.51
N GLN A 91 -12.90 -3.71 -13.34
CA GLN A 91 -12.45 -4.88 -12.59
C GLN A 91 -13.63 -5.71 -12.07
N ALA A 92 -14.70 -5.06 -11.61
CA ALA A 92 -15.91 -5.75 -11.17
C ALA A 92 -16.59 -6.51 -12.32
N ARG A 93 -16.68 -5.89 -13.52
CA ARG A 93 -17.23 -6.55 -14.72
C ARG A 93 -16.41 -7.76 -15.15
N LYS A 94 -15.07 -7.64 -15.12
CA LYS A 94 -14.18 -8.76 -15.47
C LYS A 94 -14.30 -9.92 -14.47
N ARG A 95 -14.41 -9.62 -13.17
CA ARG A 95 -14.65 -10.65 -12.14
C ARG A 95 -15.99 -11.33 -12.33
N ALA A 96 -17.06 -10.57 -12.57
CA ALA A 96 -18.38 -11.14 -12.84
C ALA A 96 -18.38 -12.09 -14.05
N LEU A 97 -17.72 -11.69 -15.16
CA LEU A 97 -17.58 -12.56 -16.33
C LEU A 97 -16.78 -13.83 -16.04
N LEU A 98 -15.67 -13.72 -15.28
CA LEU A 98 -14.88 -14.88 -14.87
C LEU A 98 -15.65 -15.80 -13.91
N ASP A 99 -16.42 -15.24 -12.99
CA ASP A 99 -17.26 -16.01 -12.05
C ASP A 99 -18.36 -16.76 -12.81
N GLU A 100 -18.98 -16.13 -13.82
CA GLU A 100 -19.95 -16.78 -14.72
C GLU A 100 -19.32 -17.89 -15.58
N GLU A 101 -18.10 -17.68 -16.10
CA GLU A 101 -17.35 -18.71 -16.83
C GLU A 101 -16.98 -19.88 -15.92
N TRP A 102 -16.48 -19.59 -14.72
CA TRP A 102 -16.09 -20.61 -13.74
C TRP A 102 -17.30 -21.40 -13.22
N ALA A 103 -18.46 -20.75 -13.05
CA ALA A 103 -19.70 -21.44 -12.73
C ALA A 103 -20.15 -22.37 -13.87
N ARG A 104 -20.04 -21.94 -15.13
CA ARG A 104 -20.34 -22.79 -16.30
C ARG A 104 -19.39 -23.98 -16.40
N GLN A 105 -18.09 -23.77 -16.16
CA GLN A 105 -17.11 -24.86 -16.16
C GLN A 105 -17.41 -25.89 -15.06
N ARG A 106 -17.69 -25.45 -13.83
CA ARG A 106 -18.07 -26.37 -12.75
C ARG A 106 -19.34 -27.16 -13.06
N ALA A 107 -20.36 -26.54 -13.65
CA ALA A 107 -21.57 -27.26 -14.05
C ALA A 107 -21.26 -28.35 -15.09
N LEU A 108 -20.39 -28.07 -16.06
CA LEU A 108 -19.94 -29.06 -17.04
C LEU A 108 -19.10 -30.16 -16.38
N GLU A 109 -18.20 -29.82 -15.45
CA GLU A 109 -17.41 -30.80 -14.70
C GLU A 109 -18.31 -31.71 -13.84
N GLU A 110 -19.32 -31.15 -13.16
CA GLU A 110 -20.32 -31.92 -12.41
C GLU A 110 -21.10 -32.87 -13.33
N GLU A 111 -21.58 -32.40 -14.49
CA GLU A 111 -22.25 -33.25 -15.49
C GLU A 111 -21.32 -34.37 -16.02
N GLU A 112 -20.03 -34.07 -16.26
CA GLU A 112 -19.04 -35.05 -16.70
C GLU A 112 -18.74 -36.09 -15.61
N GLU A 113 -18.62 -35.66 -14.36
CA GLU A 113 -18.43 -36.56 -13.21
C GLU A 113 -19.62 -37.49 -13.02
N GLU A 114 -20.86 -36.96 -13.06
CA GLU A 114 -22.09 -37.76 -13.00
C GLU A 114 -22.15 -38.78 -14.14
N LEU A 115 -21.79 -38.38 -15.36
CA LEU A 115 -21.74 -39.28 -16.51
C LEU A 115 -20.66 -40.36 -16.32
N GLN A 116 -19.48 -40.00 -15.81
CA GLN A 116 -18.42 -40.96 -15.54
C GLN A 116 -18.81 -41.95 -14.44
N GLU A 117 -19.48 -41.50 -13.38
CA GLU A 117 -20.00 -42.40 -12.34
C GLU A 117 -21.08 -43.34 -12.89
N ALA A 118 -22.00 -42.82 -13.72
CA ALA A 118 -23.00 -43.61 -14.40
C ALA A 118 -22.37 -44.67 -15.33
N ILE A 119 -21.28 -44.32 -16.02
CA ILE A 119 -20.49 -45.25 -16.85
C ILE A 119 -19.76 -46.29 -15.98
N LYS A 120 -19.17 -45.90 -14.85
CA LYS A 120 -18.51 -46.85 -13.92
C LYS A 120 -19.51 -47.87 -13.38
N ARG A 121 -20.74 -47.44 -13.10
CA ARG A 121 -21.86 -48.29 -12.64
C ARG A 121 -22.65 -48.94 -13.76
N LYS A 122 -22.16 -48.88 -15.01
CA LYS A 122 -22.78 -49.52 -16.16
C LYS A 122 -22.84 -51.04 -15.98
N CYS A 123 -23.99 -51.63 -16.26
CA CYS A 123 -24.13 -53.08 -16.23
C CYS A 123 -23.40 -53.71 -17.43
N PRO A 124 -22.48 -54.66 -17.23
CA PRO A 124 -21.76 -55.31 -18.34
C PRO A 124 -22.64 -56.27 -19.16
N LYS A 125 -23.81 -56.67 -18.63
CA LYS A 125 -24.71 -57.63 -19.30
C LYS A 125 -25.79 -56.96 -20.14
N CYS A 126 -26.54 -55.99 -19.60
CA CYS A 126 -27.59 -55.29 -20.34
C CYS A 126 -27.13 -53.94 -20.93
N GLY A 127 -25.98 -53.42 -20.51
CA GLY A 127 -25.44 -52.17 -21.03
C GLY A 127 -26.06 -50.90 -20.45
N GLU A 128 -27.04 -51.01 -19.56
CA GLU A 128 -27.71 -49.86 -18.94
C GLU A 128 -26.75 -49.08 -18.02
N LEU A 129 -26.82 -47.74 -18.11
CA LEU A 129 -26.00 -46.83 -17.32
C LEU A 129 -26.54 -46.71 -15.89
N ASN A 130 -25.64 -46.49 -14.92
CA ASN A 130 -25.98 -46.33 -13.50
C ASN A 130 -26.88 -47.44 -12.91
N ALA A 131 -26.80 -48.67 -13.44
CA ALA A 131 -27.73 -49.74 -13.12
C ALA A 131 -27.24 -50.68 -12.01
N MET A 132 -25.95 -50.62 -11.66
CA MET A 132 -25.34 -51.48 -10.63
C MET A 132 -25.38 -50.82 -9.26
N TRP A 133 -26.04 -51.46 -8.30
CA TRP A 133 -26.12 -51.02 -6.91
C TRP A 133 -25.51 -52.04 -5.97
N TYR A 134 -25.09 -51.57 -4.79
CA TYR A 134 -24.46 -52.39 -3.76
C TYR A 134 -25.52 -53.21 -3.01
N LEU A 135 -25.35 -54.54 -2.98
CA LEU A 135 -26.29 -55.43 -2.30
C LEU A 135 -25.79 -55.77 -0.88
N GLU A 136 -24.64 -56.42 -0.79
CA GLU A 136 -24.09 -56.91 0.47
C GLU A 136 -22.58 -57.16 0.35
N THR A 137 -21.85 -57.06 1.45
CA THR A 137 -20.51 -57.59 1.62
C THR A 137 -20.56 -58.91 2.37
N LYS A 138 -19.91 -59.93 1.81
CA LYS A 138 -19.66 -61.19 2.51
C LYS A 138 -18.21 -61.23 2.98
N TYR A 139 -18.07 -61.65 4.23
CA TYR A 139 -16.77 -61.78 4.87
C TYR A 139 -16.35 -63.24 4.88
N GLY A 140 -15.26 -63.54 4.20
CA GLY A 140 -14.61 -64.84 4.26
C GLY A 140 -13.89 -65.07 5.59
N LYS A 141 -13.52 -66.32 5.85
CA LYS A 141 -12.68 -66.66 7.01
C LYS A 141 -11.33 -65.94 6.89
N PRO A 142 -10.82 -65.33 7.98
CA PRO A 142 -9.49 -64.76 7.99
C PRO A 142 -8.42 -65.80 7.62
N PHE A 143 -7.42 -65.38 6.85
CA PHE A 143 -6.29 -66.23 6.46
C PHE A 143 -4.96 -65.56 6.81
N GLU A 144 -3.96 -66.39 7.12
CA GLU A 144 -2.62 -65.91 7.43
C GLU A 144 -1.90 -65.50 6.14
N SER A 145 -1.32 -64.30 6.14
CA SER A 145 -0.56 -63.75 5.03
C SER A 145 0.71 -63.06 5.56
N THR A 146 1.72 -62.93 4.71
CA THR A 146 2.97 -62.26 5.07
C THR A 146 3.03 -60.91 4.38
N LYS A 147 3.23 -59.84 5.15
CA LYS A 147 3.43 -58.47 4.67
C LYS A 147 4.91 -58.11 4.83
N GLU A 148 5.51 -57.61 3.76
CA GLU A 148 6.85 -57.03 3.82
C GLU A 148 6.74 -55.60 4.37
N VAL A 149 7.56 -55.29 5.37
CA VAL A 149 7.59 -53.99 6.05
C VAL A 149 9.02 -53.51 6.15
N THR A 150 9.26 -52.26 5.77
CA THR A 150 10.55 -51.59 5.91
C THR A 150 10.60 -50.81 7.23
N GLU A 151 11.55 -51.15 8.10
CA GLU A 151 11.79 -50.46 9.38
C GLU A 151 13.10 -49.66 9.29
N LYS A 152 13.10 -48.41 9.76
CA LYS A 152 14.31 -47.62 9.94
C LYS A 152 14.92 -47.89 11.32
N THR A 153 16.17 -48.33 11.35
CA THR A 153 16.89 -48.55 12.61
C THR A 153 17.32 -47.22 13.23
N ALA A 154 17.65 -47.24 14.53
CA ALA A 154 18.17 -46.06 15.25
C ALA A 154 19.48 -45.49 14.64
N SER A 155 20.18 -46.25 13.81
CA SER A 155 21.35 -45.82 13.04
C SER A 155 21.03 -45.28 11.64
N GLY A 156 19.75 -45.11 11.30
CA GLY A 156 19.28 -44.55 10.04
C GLY A 156 19.27 -45.51 8.85
N ARG A 157 19.55 -46.80 9.05
CA ARG A 157 19.56 -47.82 7.98
C ARG A 157 18.18 -48.46 7.84
N GLU A 158 17.74 -48.68 6.62
CA GLU A 158 16.48 -49.39 6.34
C GLU A 158 16.70 -50.91 6.33
N LYS A 159 15.85 -51.64 7.04
CA LYS A 159 15.84 -53.10 7.08
C LYS A 159 14.46 -53.62 6.72
N THR A 160 14.39 -54.52 5.75
CA THR A 160 13.16 -55.24 5.41
C THR A 160 12.90 -56.35 6.42
N ARG A 161 11.66 -56.43 6.90
CA ARG A 161 11.17 -57.50 7.78
C ARG A 161 9.86 -58.05 7.22
N TYR A 162 9.65 -59.34 7.43
CA TYR A 162 8.41 -60.02 7.07
C TYR A 162 7.58 -60.23 8.32
N ILE A 163 6.39 -59.64 8.36
CA ILE A 163 5.46 -59.74 9.49
C ILE A 163 4.30 -60.63 9.07
N LYS A 164 3.98 -61.60 9.92
CA LYS A 164 2.76 -62.41 9.79
C LYS A 164 1.55 -61.54 10.15
N CYS A 165 0.61 -61.43 9.23
CA CYS A 165 -0.61 -60.64 9.40
C CYS A 165 -1.83 -61.48 9.06
N MET A 166 -2.95 -61.18 9.71
CA MET A 166 -4.25 -61.77 9.37
C MET A 166 -4.90 -60.88 8.32
N ARG A 167 -5.28 -61.48 7.19
CA ARG A 167 -6.04 -60.82 6.13
C ARG A 167 -7.46 -61.35 6.08
N GLN A 168 -8.40 -60.49 5.73
CA GLN A 168 -9.77 -60.86 5.47
C GLN A 168 -10.06 -60.73 3.98
N ARG A 169 -10.81 -61.71 3.45
CA ARG A 169 -11.34 -61.65 2.10
C ARG A 169 -12.73 -61.04 2.19
N GLU A 170 -12.92 -59.92 1.51
CA GLU A 170 -14.19 -59.21 1.42
C GLU A 170 -14.73 -59.40 0.01
N GLU A 171 -15.91 -59.99 -0.10
CA GLU A 171 -16.61 -60.16 -1.36
C GLU A 171 -17.75 -59.15 -1.41
N ILE A 172 -17.55 -58.09 -2.21
CA ILE A 172 -18.54 -57.03 -2.42
C ILE A 172 -19.43 -57.46 -3.58
N ILE A 173 -20.72 -57.66 -3.31
CA ILE A 173 -21.69 -58.10 -4.31
C ILE A 173 -22.46 -56.88 -4.81
N TRP A 174 -22.40 -56.66 -6.12
CA TRP A 174 -23.17 -55.64 -6.83
C TRP A 174 -24.26 -56.31 -7.65
N LEU A 175 -25.47 -55.75 -7.65
CA LEU A 175 -26.62 -56.26 -8.41
C LEU A 175 -27.10 -55.21 -9.43
N CYS A 176 -27.58 -55.65 -10.58
CA CYS A 176 -28.23 -54.79 -11.55
C CYS A 176 -29.75 -54.71 -11.31
N GLU A 177 -30.32 -53.52 -11.25
CA GLU A 177 -31.77 -53.32 -11.08
C GLU A 177 -32.60 -53.83 -12.26
N HIS A 178 -32.08 -53.71 -13.49
CA HIS A 178 -32.87 -54.00 -14.70
C HIS A 178 -32.85 -55.46 -15.13
N CYS A 179 -31.72 -56.15 -15.04
CA CYS A 179 -31.56 -57.51 -15.57
C CYS A 179 -31.21 -58.57 -14.52
N GLY A 180 -31.10 -58.17 -13.25
CA GLY A 180 -30.77 -59.08 -12.14
C GLY A 180 -29.35 -59.66 -12.19
N PHE A 181 -28.47 -59.13 -13.05
CA PHE A 181 -27.08 -59.56 -13.11
C PHE A 181 -26.33 -59.19 -11.83
N SER A 182 -25.58 -60.14 -11.26
CA SER A 182 -24.70 -59.88 -10.11
C SER A 182 -23.22 -59.94 -10.51
N ARG A 183 -22.44 -59.01 -9.94
CA ARG A 183 -20.97 -58.97 -10.06
C ARG A 183 -20.37 -59.03 -8.67
N VAL A 184 -19.46 -59.96 -8.47
CA VAL A 184 -18.69 -60.06 -7.23
C VAL A 184 -17.33 -59.40 -7.44
N HIS A 185 -16.99 -58.44 -6.59
CA HIS A 185 -15.66 -57.86 -6.51
C HIS A 185 -14.99 -58.34 -5.23
N GLU A 186 -13.82 -58.96 -5.37
CA GLU A 186 -13.04 -59.44 -4.24
C GLU A 186 -12.01 -58.38 -3.84
N VAL A 187 -12.01 -58.02 -2.56
CA VAL A 187 -11.01 -57.14 -1.94
C VAL A 187 -10.34 -57.91 -0.81
N ARG A 188 -9.05 -57.64 -0.61
CA ARG A 188 -8.27 -58.23 0.49
C ARG A 188 -7.82 -57.11 1.41
N THR A 189 -8.36 -57.08 2.62
CA THR A 189 -8.06 -56.09 3.64
C THR A 189 -7.22 -56.71 4.76
N ASN A 190 -6.36 -55.91 5.38
CA ASN A 190 -5.64 -56.34 6.59
C ASN A 190 -6.56 -56.06 7.79
N LEU A 191 -6.66 -57.00 8.72
CA LEU A 191 -7.54 -56.89 9.90
C LEU A 191 -7.01 -55.97 11.02
N LEU A 192 -5.78 -55.46 10.88
CA LEU A 192 -5.03 -54.80 11.95
C LEU A 192 -4.35 -53.50 11.49
N ASP A 193 -4.76 -52.92 10.36
CA ASP A 193 -4.33 -51.56 9.95
C ASP A 193 -5.32 -50.51 10.47
#